data_AF-A0A957QMC3-F1
#
_entry.id   AF-A0A957QMC3-F1
#
_cell.length_a   1.000
_cell.length_b   1.000
_cell.length_c   1.000
_cell.angle_alpha   90.00
_cell.angle_beta   90.00
_cell.angle_gamma   90.00
#
_symmetry.space_group_name_H-M   'P 1'
#
loop_
_entity.id
_entity.type
_entity.pdbx_description
1 polymer ?
#
loop_
_entity_poly.entity_id
_entity_poly.type
_entity_poly.pdbx_seq_one_letter_code
_entity_poly.pdbx_strand_id
1 'polypeptide(L)'
;CAGINHVAFYLKFERNGEDLYPKIREVSQEGRIPDWNRVRYEMFKRLGYFVTESSEHFAEYSPWFIKTTHPELIEEFNIPLDEYIRRCEVQITAWDFMRQKLENPEANLTEPFKAAMSQAGVSDEHMPHVVHNFENLNEVKRSHEYGSTIIHSLHTGKPSVIYGNVQNDGLIDNLPQDCCVE
;
A
#
# COMPACT_ATOMS: atom_id res chain seq x y z
N CYS A 1 6.57 4.13 -13.21
CA CYS A 1 6.08 2.75 -13.37
C CYS A 1 5.22 2.70 -14.63
N ALA A 2 4.83 1.50 -15.06
CA ALA A 2 3.83 1.31 -16.11
C ALA A 2 3.14 -0.05 -15.92
N GLY A 3 1.85 -0.13 -16.23
CA GLY A 3 1.05 -1.34 -16.28
C GLY A 3 -0.44 -1.03 -16.26
N ILE A 4 -1.19 -1.77 -15.46
CA ILE A 4 -2.59 -1.47 -15.14
C ILE A 4 -2.71 -1.27 -13.62
N ASN A 5 -3.86 -0.75 -13.17
CA ASN A 5 -4.12 -0.61 -11.74
C ASN A 5 -3.81 -1.90 -10.96
N HIS A 6 -3.06 -1.77 -9.88
CA HIS A 6 -2.55 -2.85 -9.01
C HIS A 6 -1.60 -3.88 -9.68
N VAL A 7 -1.37 -3.79 -11.00
CA VAL A 7 -0.46 -4.66 -11.75
C VAL A 7 0.44 -3.80 -12.63
N ALA A 8 1.25 -2.97 -11.98
CA ALA A 8 2.26 -2.13 -12.61
C ALA A 8 3.67 -2.46 -12.13
N PHE A 9 4.67 -2.06 -12.93
CA PHE A 9 6.07 -2.38 -12.70
C PHE A 9 6.95 -1.13 -12.69
N TYR A 10 7.97 -1.11 -11.84
CA TYR A 10 8.98 -0.05 -11.84
C TYR A 10 9.97 -0.25 -12.99
N LEU A 11 9.67 0.27 -14.18
CA LEU A 11 10.59 0.13 -15.33
C LEU A 11 11.96 0.82 -15.13
N LYS A 12 12.02 1.81 -14.23
CA LYS A 12 13.24 2.50 -13.84
C LYS A 12 13.25 2.64 -12.32
N PHE A 13 14.36 2.25 -11.69
CA PHE A 13 14.57 2.41 -10.25
C PHE A 13 15.98 2.95 -10.01
N GLU A 14 16.09 4.27 -9.91
CA GLU A 14 17.39 4.95 -9.85
C GLU A 14 17.45 6.00 -8.75
N ARG A 15 18.67 6.33 -8.32
CA ARG A 15 18.93 7.49 -7.47
C ARG A 15 20.21 8.17 -7.93
N ASN A 16 20.15 9.47 -8.20
CA ASN A 16 21.28 10.25 -8.71
C ASN A 16 21.90 9.67 -10.00
N GLY A 17 21.08 9.07 -10.87
CA GLY A 17 21.51 8.43 -12.12
C GLY A 17 22.10 7.02 -11.97
N GLU A 18 22.18 6.47 -10.76
CA GLU A 18 22.60 5.09 -10.51
C GLU A 18 21.39 4.15 -10.50
N ASP A 19 21.43 3.08 -11.30
CA ASP A 19 20.44 1.99 -11.24
C ASP A 19 20.57 1.21 -9.93
N LEU A 20 19.46 1.07 -9.20
CA LEU A 20 19.40 0.44 -7.89
C LEU A 20 18.82 -0.99 -7.94
N TYR A 21 18.38 -1.48 -9.10
CA TYR A 21 17.95 -2.87 -9.23
C TYR A 21 18.99 -3.91 -8.78
N PRO A 22 20.32 -3.72 -9.00
CA PRO A 22 21.33 -4.61 -8.44
C PRO A 22 21.25 -4.73 -6.91
N LYS A 23 20.98 -3.63 -6.20
CA LYS A 23 20.86 -3.63 -4.73
C LYS A 23 19.62 -4.38 -4.24
N ILE A 24 18.52 -4.35 -5.01
CA ILE A 24 17.34 -5.19 -4.72
C ILE A 24 17.70 -6.67 -4.84
N ARG A 25 18.51 -7.06 -5.85
CA ARG A 25 18.98 -8.45 -6.00
C ARG A 25 19.85 -8.88 -4.82
N GLU A 26 20.74 -8.02 -4.34
CA GLU A 26 21.58 -8.29 -3.17
C GLU A 26 20.73 -8.61 -1.92
N VAL A 27 19.64 -7.88 -1.68
CA VAL A 27 18.71 -8.17 -0.56
C VAL A 27 18.18 -9.60 -0.63
N SER A 28 17.83 -10.08 -1.83
CA SER A 28 17.36 -11.46 -2.03
C SER A 28 18.46 -12.49 -1.83
N GLN A 29 19.67 -12.22 -2.33
CA GLN A 29 20.81 -13.13 -2.25
C GLN A 29 21.34 -13.29 -0.81
N GLU A 30 21.25 -12.22 -0.02
CA GLU A 30 21.67 -12.20 1.39
C GLU A 30 20.59 -12.75 2.34
N GLY A 31 19.43 -13.18 1.82
CA GLY A 31 18.35 -13.70 2.65
C GLY A 31 17.68 -12.64 3.53
N ARG A 32 17.74 -11.36 3.13
CA ARG A 32 17.18 -10.21 3.88
C ARG A 32 15.82 -9.76 3.37
N ILE A 33 15.10 -10.63 2.67
CA ILE A 33 13.75 -10.31 2.17
C ILE A 33 12.84 -10.09 3.39
N PRO A 34 12.18 -8.93 3.51
CA PRO A 34 11.22 -8.70 4.59
C PRO A 34 10.05 -9.67 4.49
N ASP A 35 9.57 -10.17 5.64
CA ASP A 35 8.50 -11.18 5.68
C ASP A 35 7.20 -10.72 5.03
N TRP A 36 6.87 -9.42 5.11
CA TRP A 36 5.70 -8.84 4.45
C TRP A 36 5.87 -8.64 2.93
N ASN A 37 7.07 -8.89 2.39
CA ASN A 37 7.45 -8.51 1.02
C ASN A 37 7.76 -9.70 0.09
N ARG A 38 7.53 -10.94 0.53
CA ARG A 38 8.01 -12.15 -0.15
C ARG A 38 7.45 -12.34 -1.56
N VAL A 39 6.16 -12.03 -1.78
CA VAL A 39 5.51 -12.15 -3.10
C VAL A 39 6.14 -11.22 -4.13
N ARG A 40 6.37 -9.95 -3.78
CA ARG A 40 6.97 -8.97 -4.71
C ARG A 40 8.38 -9.37 -5.12
N TYR A 41 9.16 -9.92 -4.18
CA TYR A 41 10.50 -10.45 -4.47
C TYR A 41 10.48 -11.70 -5.34
N GLU A 42 9.51 -12.60 -5.15
CA GLU A 42 9.34 -13.77 -6.02
C GLU A 42 8.96 -13.36 -7.45
N MET A 43 8.07 -12.37 -7.60
CA MET A 43 7.75 -11.80 -8.90
C MET A 43 8.94 -11.11 -9.54
N PHE A 44 9.71 -10.35 -8.77
CA PHE A 44 10.95 -9.72 -9.25
C PHE A 44 11.96 -10.74 -9.75
N LYS A 45 12.15 -11.86 -9.05
CA LYS A 45 13.04 -12.94 -9.46
C LYS A 45 12.62 -13.56 -10.80
N ARG A 46 11.33 -13.60 -11.10
CA ARG A 46 10.76 -14.20 -12.32
C ARG A 46 10.70 -13.25 -13.50
N LEU A 47 10.30 -12.01 -13.26
CA LEU A 47 10.00 -11.03 -14.30
C LEU A 47 11.13 -10.02 -14.52
N GLY A 48 12.06 -9.88 -13.56
CA GLY A 48 13.18 -8.95 -13.62
C GLY A 48 12.83 -7.51 -13.22
N TYR A 49 11.55 -7.19 -13.00
CA TYR A 49 11.07 -5.88 -12.53
C TYR A 49 10.25 -6.02 -11.26
N PHE A 50 10.35 -5.03 -10.38
CA PHE A 50 9.61 -5.00 -9.13
C PHE A 50 8.17 -4.51 -9.38
N VAL A 51 7.19 -5.22 -8.84
CA VAL A 51 5.77 -4.83 -8.89
C VAL A 51 5.52 -3.65 -7.96
N THR A 52 4.60 -2.76 -8.33
CA THR A 52 4.22 -1.58 -7.54
C THR A 52 3.39 -1.96 -6.32
N GLU A 53 2.41 -2.86 -6.52
CA GLU A 53 1.47 -3.32 -5.51
C GLU A 53 2.16 -4.13 -4.39
N SER A 54 1.61 -4.06 -3.19
CA SER A 54 1.95 -4.83 -2.00
C SER A 54 1.88 -6.35 -2.24
N SER A 55 2.61 -7.13 -1.43
CA SER A 55 2.61 -8.60 -1.55
C SER A 55 1.23 -9.22 -1.33
N GLU A 56 0.52 -8.69 -0.34
CA GLU A 56 -0.83 -9.12 0.04
C GLU A 56 -1.77 -9.02 -1.15
N HIS A 57 -1.96 -7.81 -1.69
CA HIS A 57 -2.90 -7.59 -2.78
C HIS A 57 -2.42 -8.21 -4.10
N PHE A 58 -1.12 -8.14 -4.41
CA PHE A 58 -0.61 -8.73 -5.65
C PHE A 58 -0.82 -10.26 -5.71
N ALA A 59 -0.78 -10.95 -4.56
CA ALA A 59 -1.05 -12.39 -4.49
C ALA A 59 -2.46 -12.76 -4.97
N GLU A 60 -3.44 -11.84 -4.85
CA GLU A 60 -4.83 -12.04 -5.27
C GLU A 60 -4.99 -11.97 -6.80
N TYR A 61 -4.14 -11.18 -7.47
CA TYR A 61 -4.15 -11.03 -8.92
C TYR A 61 -3.41 -12.16 -9.66
N SER A 62 -2.68 -13.01 -8.94
CA SER A 62 -1.85 -14.06 -9.53
C SER A 62 -2.23 -15.46 -9.01
N PRO A 63 -2.54 -16.43 -9.89
CA PRO A 63 -2.95 -17.77 -9.47
C PRO A 63 -1.80 -18.63 -8.90
N TRP A 64 -0.63 -18.04 -8.65
CA TRP A 64 0.60 -18.73 -8.30
C TRP A 64 0.80 -18.85 -6.79
N PHE A 65 0.13 -17.99 -6.02
CA PHE A 65 0.40 -17.81 -4.59
C PHE A 65 -0.72 -18.35 -3.70
N ILE A 66 -1.98 -18.20 -4.11
CA ILE A 66 -3.16 -18.65 -3.34
C ILE A 66 -3.78 -19.83 -4.07
N LYS A 67 -3.53 -21.06 -3.58
CA LYS A 67 -3.95 -22.30 -4.24
C LYS A 67 -4.51 -23.29 -3.24
N THR A 68 -5.72 -23.78 -3.49
CA THR A 68 -6.37 -24.80 -2.65
C THR A 68 -5.58 -26.11 -2.56
N THR A 69 -4.84 -26.45 -3.60
CA THR A 69 -4.00 -27.66 -3.66
C THR A 69 -2.60 -27.47 -3.08
N HIS A 70 -2.20 -26.24 -2.77
CA HIS A 70 -0.87 -25.89 -2.25
C HIS A 70 -1.03 -24.86 -1.12
N PRO A 71 -1.73 -25.19 -0.01
CA PRO A 71 -1.98 -24.26 1.08
C PRO A 71 -0.69 -23.81 1.78
N GLU A 72 0.40 -24.57 1.70
CA GLU A 72 1.71 -24.23 2.26
C GLU A 72 2.30 -22.92 1.71
N LEU A 73 1.88 -22.51 0.49
CA LEU A 73 2.34 -21.26 -0.13
C LEU A 73 1.89 -20.02 0.66
N ILE A 74 0.77 -20.11 1.39
CA ILE A 74 0.28 -19.02 2.23
C ILE A 74 1.29 -18.73 3.35
N GLU A 75 1.81 -19.78 3.99
CA GLU A 75 2.83 -19.67 5.05
C GLU A 75 4.20 -19.30 4.46
N GLU A 76 4.59 -19.91 3.34
CA GLU A 76 5.86 -19.65 2.65
C GLU A 76 5.99 -18.17 2.26
N PHE A 77 4.94 -17.59 1.67
CA PHE A 77 4.93 -16.20 1.22
C PHE A 77 4.37 -15.21 2.24
N ASN A 78 3.95 -15.71 3.42
CA ASN A 78 3.37 -14.90 4.49
C ASN A 78 2.20 -14.01 4.01
N ILE A 79 1.21 -14.65 3.38
CA ILE A 79 0.07 -13.97 2.74
C ILE A 79 -1.10 -13.88 3.74
N PRO A 80 -1.56 -12.67 4.12
CA PRO A 80 -2.60 -12.54 5.12
C PRO A 80 -4.00 -12.53 4.46
N LEU A 81 -4.63 -13.70 4.35
CA LEU A 81 -5.91 -13.88 3.63
C LEU A 81 -7.08 -13.05 4.18
N ASP A 82 -7.13 -12.82 5.50
CA ASP A 82 -8.25 -12.13 6.16
C ASP A 82 -7.92 -10.66 6.54
N GLU A 83 -6.83 -10.11 5.98
CA GLU A 83 -6.34 -8.79 6.37
C GLU A 83 -7.36 -7.68 6.12
N TYR A 84 -8.13 -7.73 5.02
CA TYR A 84 -9.17 -6.74 4.76
C TYR A 84 -10.27 -6.74 5.82
N ILE A 85 -10.73 -7.94 6.24
CA ILE A 85 -11.75 -8.08 7.28
C ILE A 85 -11.24 -7.50 8.59
N ARG A 86 -10.01 -7.87 8.99
CA ARG A 86 -9.36 -7.33 10.17
C ARG A 86 -9.23 -5.80 10.12
N ARG A 87 -8.80 -5.24 8.99
CA ARG A 87 -8.70 -3.78 8.81
C ARG A 87 -10.06 -3.10 8.96
N CYS A 88 -11.13 -3.68 8.42
CA CYS A 88 -12.49 -3.16 8.62
C CYS A 88 -12.90 -3.14 10.10
N GLU A 89 -12.65 -4.22 10.84
CA GLU A 89 -12.97 -4.29 12.27
C GLU A 89 -12.21 -3.24 13.10
N VAL A 90 -10.92 -3.06 12.82
CA VAL A 90 -10.08 -2.01 13.44
C VAL A 90 -10.62 -0.62 13.10
N GLN A 91 -10.93 -0.35 11.83
CA GLN A 91 -11.41 0.95 11.37
C GLN A 91 -12.79 1.30 11.94
N ILE A 92 -13.71 0.33 11.99
CA ILE A 92 -15.04 0.51 12.60
C ILE A 92 -14.89 0.84 14.10
N THR A 93 -14.04 0.08 14.79
CA THR A 93 -13.74 0.36 16.22
C THR A 93 -13.16 1.76 16.40
N ALA A 94 -12.20 2.15 15.55
CA ALA A 94 -11.55 3.46 15.63
C ALA A 94 -12.52 4.60 15.33
N TRP A 95 -13.44 4.41 14.39
CA TRP A 95 -14.42 5.41 13.98
C TRP A 95 -15.27 5.92 15.15
N ASP A 96 -15.74 5.03 16.03
CA ASP A 96 -16.57 5.43 17.17
C ASP A 96 -15.83 6.35 18.14
N PHE A 97 -14.52 6.16 18.33
CA PHE A 97 -13.68 7.05 19.12
C PHE A 97 -13.37 8.36 18.38
N MET A 98 -13.02 8.27 17.09
CA MET A 98 -12.74 9.44 16.26
C MET A 98 -13.95 10.38 16.22
N ARG A 99 -15.15 9.83 16.05
CA ARG A 99 -16.39 10.58 16.09
C ARG A 99 -16.58 11.30 17.43
N GLN A 100 -16.44 10.59 18.55
CA GLN A 100 -16.58 11.20 19.89
C GLN A 100 -15.56 12.33 20.12
N LYS A 101 -14.33 12.15 19.64
CA LYS A 101 -13.28 13.17 19.73
C LYS A 101 -13.56 14.38 18.84
N LEU A 102 -14.10 14.18 17.64
CA LEU A 102 -14.48 15.27 16.75
C LEU A 102 -15.69 16.05 17.29
N GLU A 103 -16.67 15.36 17.88
CA GLU A 103 -17.85 15.97 18.49
C GLU A 103 -17.52 16.66 19.84
N ASN A 104 -16.49 16.18 20.56
CA ASN A 104 -16.00 16.76 21.80
C ASN A 104 -14.46 16.73 21.89
N PRO A 105 -13.76 17.76 21.34
CA PRO A 105 -12.30 17.78 21.26
C PRO A 105 -11.55 17.72 22.60
N GLU A 106 -12.19 18.13 23.70
CA GLU A 106 -11.62 18.11 25.05
C GLU A 106 -11.76 16.73 25.74
N ALA A 107 -12.44 15.77 25.10
CA ALA A 107 -12.62 14.43 25.65
C ALA A 107 -11.28 13.68 25.70
N ASN A 108 -10.87 13.29 26.91
CA ASN A 108 -9.71 12.40 27.09
C ASN A 108 -10.11 10.95 26.81
N LEU A 109 -9.93 10.53 25.56
CA LEU A 109 -10.29 9.20 25.06
C LEU A 109 -9.06 8.32 24.76
N THR A 110 -7.84 8.80 25.01
CA THR A 110 -6.59 8.15 24.56
C THR A 110 -6.42 6.74 25.10
N GLU A 111 -6.55 6.55 26.42
CA GLU A 111 -6.37 5.23 27.04
C GLU A 111 -7.49 4.25 26.67
N PRO A 112 -8.79 4.63 26.70
CA PRO A 112 -9.86 3.80 26.18
C PRO A 112 -9.67 3.42 24.70
N PHE A 113 -9.25 4.37 23.86
CA PHE A 113 -8.98 4.14 22.44
C PHE A 113 -7.83 3.13 22.26
N LYS A 114 -6.71 3.32 22.97
CA LYS A 114 -5.57 2.41 22.93
C LYS A 114 -5.96 0.99 23.34
N ALA A 115 -6.75 0.83 24.40
CA ALA A 115 -7.26 -0.47 24.83
C ALA A 115 -8.15 -1.12 23.77
N ALA A 116 -9.07 -0.35 23.15
CA ALA A 116 -9.94 -0.84 22.08
C ALA A 116 -9.16 -1.25 20.82
N MET A 117 -8.15 -0.45 20.42
CA MET A 117 -7.29 -0.77 19.27
C MET A 117 -6.47 -2.03 19.51
N SER A 118 -5.98 -2.23 20.74
CA SER A 118 -5.26 -3.46 21.10
C SER A 118 -6.19 -4.68 21.01
N GLN A 119 -7.43 -4.56 21.51
CA GLN A 119 -8.44 -5.63 21.41
C GLN A 119 -8.85 -5.92 19.97
N ALA A 120 -8.92 -4.89 19.11
CA ALA A 120 -9.19 -5.04 17.68
C ALA A 120 -7.99 -5.60 16.89
N GLY A 121 -6.85 -5.87 17.55
CA GLY A 121 -5.71 -6.54 16.96
C GLY A 121 -4.65 -5.60 16.38
N VAL A 122 -4.63 -4.30 16.71
CA VAL A 122 -3.49 -3.44 16.40
C VAL A 122 -2.27 -3.89 17.21
N SER A 123 -1.14 -4.13 16.55
CA SER A 123 0.08 -4.56 17.23
C SER A 123 0.70 -3.45 18.08
N ASP A 124 1.45 -3.83 19.11
CA ASP A 124 2.18 -2.90 19.97
C ASP A 124 3.18 -2.03 19.18
N GLU A 125 3.76 -2.57 18.10
CA GLU A 125 4.64 -1.84 17.19
C GLU A 125 3.92 -0.69 16.47
N HIS A 126 2.68 -0.91 16.02
CA HIS A 126 1.91 0.10 15.30
C HIS A 126 1.14 1.04 16.23
N MET A 127 0.90 0.66 17.48
CA MET A 127 0.11 1.42 18.45
C MET A 127 0.55 2.89 18.62
N PRO A 128 1.86 3.22 18.71
CA PRO A 128 2.29 4.61 18.84
C PRO A 128 1.83 5.51 17.68
N HIS A 129 1.86 4.98 16.46
CA HIS A 129 1.40 5.71 15.27
C HIS A 129 -0.13 5.87 15.27
N VAL A 130 -0.86 4.82 15.63
CA VAL A 130 -2.33 4.84 15.72
C VAL A 130 -2.80 5.87 16.77
N VAL A 131 -2.19 5.87 17.96
CA VAL A 131 -2.48 6.85 19.01
C VAL A 131 -2.08 8.26 18.58
N HIS A 132 -0.92 8.44 17.95
CA HIS A 132 -0.49 9.74 17.45
C HIS A 132 -1.51 10.33 16.47
N ASN A 133 -1.98 9.55 15.50
CA ASN A 133 -2.97 10.03 14.52
C ASN A 133 -4.32 10.35 15.17
N PHE A 134 -4.74 9.55 16.16
CA PHE A 134 -5.95 9.82 16.92
C PHE A 134 -5.85 11.10 17.77
N GLU A 135 -4.69 11.35 18.40
CA GLU A 135 -4.45 12.58 19.15
C GLU A 135 -4.40 13.83 18.28
N ASN A 136 -3.95 13.68 17.03
CA ASN A 136 -3.75 14.79 16.10
C ASN A 136 -4.81 14.82 14.99
N LEU A 137 -6.00 14.27 15.24
CA LEU A 137 -7.07 14.13 14.23
C LEU A 137 -7.51 15.46 13.60
N ASN A 138 -7.42 16.57 14.35
CA ASN A 138 -7.80 17.91 13.90
C ASN A 138 -6.69 18.61 13.08
N GLU A 139 -5.49 18.05 13.02
CA GLU A 139 -4.39 18.65 12.28
C GLU A 139 -4.58 18.47 10.77
N VAL A 140 -4.83 19.58 10.07
CA VAL A 140 -4.94 19.57 8.61
C VAL A 140 -3.55 19.56 7.99
N LYS A 141 -3.15 18.40 7.47
CA LYS A 141 -1.91 18.20 6.72
C LYS A 141 -2.23 17.65 5.34
N ARG A 142 -1.37 17.92 4.37
CA ARG A 142 -1.48 17.31 3.04
C ARG A 142 -1.26 15.80 3.18
N SER A 143 -2.22 14.98 2.73
CA SER A 143 -2.05 13.53 2.66
C SER A 143 -1.13 13.14 1.51
N HIS A 144 -0.76 11.86 1.47
CA HIS A 144 -0.03 11.26 0.35
C HIS A 144 -0.92 10.99 -0.88
N GLU A 145 -2.24 11.22 -0.75
CA GLU A 145 -3.22 10.99 -1.81
C GLU A 145 -3.18 12.06 -2.91
N TYR A 146 -3.39 11.63 -4.16
CA TYR A 146 -3.28 12.52 -5.32
C TYR A 146 -4.48 13.47 -5.51
N GLY A 147 -5.65 13.18 -4.95
CA GLY A 147 -6.89 13.95 -5.24
C GLY A 147 -6.74 15.46 -5.04
N SER A 148 -6.25 15.89 -3.88
CA SER A 148 -6.05 17.32 -3.59
C SER A 148 -4.95 17.96 -4.47
N THR A 149 -3.93 17.17 -4.85
CA THR A 149 -2.82 17.60 -5.71
C THR A 149 -3.31 17.85 -7.13
N ILE A 150 -4.16 16.95 -7.66
CA ILE A 150 -4.80 17.08 -8.97
C ILE A 150 -5.62 18.37 -9.04
N ILE A 151 -6.52 18.58 -8.06
CA ILE A 151 -7.37 19.77 -7.99
C ILE A 151 -6.51 21.04 -7.93
N HIS A 152 -5.48 21.05 -7.09
CA HIS A 152 -4.57 22.19 -6.97
C HIS A 152 -3.86 22.51 -8.30
N SER A 153 -3.36 21.50 -9.01
CA SER A 153 -2.70 21.68 -10.31
C SER A 153 -3.65 22.23 -11.37
N LEU A 154 -4.88 21.72 -11.44
CA LEU A 154 -5.90 22.23 -12.37
C LEU A 154 -6.30 23.67 -12.05
N HIS A 155 -6.47 24.00 -10.77
CA HIS A 155 -6.90 25.32 -10.34
C HIS A 155 -5.81 26.39 -10.52
N THR A 156 -4.55 26.05 -10.26
CA THR A 156 -3.44 27.03 -10.23
C THR A 156 -2.60 27.06 -11.51
N GLY A 157 -2.76 26.08 -12.39
CA GLY A 157 -1.88 25.87 -13.54
C GLY A 157 -0.46 25.41 -13.18
N LYS A 158 -0.16 25.17 -11.89
CA LYS A 158 1.14 24.67 -11.45
C LYS A 158 1.19 23.14 -11.65
N PRO A 159 2.08 22.62 -12.50
CA PRO A 159 2.13 21.18 -12.78
C PRO A 159 2.58 20.37 -11.54
N SER A 160 2.05 19.15 -11.42
CA SER A 160 2.47 18.14 -10.44
C SER A 160 2.59 16.79 -11.14
N VAL A 161 3.43 15.90 -10.61
CA VAL A 161 3.55 14.51 -11.09
C VAL A 161 2.66 13.62 -10.25
N ILE A 162 1.87 12.78 -10.91
CA ILE A 162 1.04 11.74 -10.31
C ILE A 162 1.22 10.44 -11.08
N TYR A 163 0.84 9.32 -10.47
CA TYR A 163 0.66 8.03 -11.15
C TYR A 163 -0.82 7.70 -11.07
N GLY A 164 -1.47 7.57 -12.23
CA GLY A 164 -2.92 7.50 -12.29
C GLY A 164 -3.40 6.77 -13.53
N ASN A 165 -4.63 6.31 -13.45
CA ASN A 165 -5.28 5.53 -14.48
C ASN A 165 -5.76 6.41 -15.63
N VAL A 166 -5.30 6.11 -16.84
CA VAL A 166 -5.62 6.85 -18.08
C VAL A 166 -5.96 5.88 -19.20
N GLN A 167 -6.57 6.40 -20.26
CA GLN A 167 -6.80 5.63 -21.48
C GLN A 167 -5.46 5.37 -22.19
N ASN A 168 -5.26 4.14 -22.66
CA ASN A 168 -4.09 3.77 -23.44
C ASN A 168 -4.24 4.28 -24.88
N ASP A 169 -3.51 5.33 -25.21
CA ASP A 169 -3.43 5.94 -26.55
C ASP A 169 -2.03 5.75 -27.18
N GLY A 170 -1.38 4.62 -26.85
CA GLY A 170 -0.02 4.29 -27.27
C GLY A 170 1.02 4.39 -26.14
N LEU A 171 0.57 4.53 -24.89
CA LEU A 171 1.43 4.56 -23.70
C LEU A 171 2.07 3.19 -23.43
N ILE A 172 1.31 2.12 -23.63
CA ILE A 172 1.78 0.74 -23.52
C ILE A 172 1.41 0.02 -24.82
N ASP A 173 2.43 -0.27 -25.63
CA ASP A 173 2.32 -0.73 -27.01
C ASP A 173 1.72 -2.13 -27.17
N ASN A 174 1.95 -3.01 -26.20
CA ASN A 174 1.48 -4.40 -26.21
C ASN A 174 0.15 -4.62 -25.48
N LEU A 175 -0.52 -3.55 -25.03
CA LEU A 175 -1.88 -3.59 -24.50
C LEU A 175 -2.86 -3.01 -25.52
N PRO A 176 -4.15 -3.42 -25.49
CA PRO A 176 -5.17 -2.86 -26.37
C PRO A 176 -5.21 -1.33 -26.28
N GLN A 177 -5.46 -0.68 -27.41
CA GLN A 177 -5.82 0.74 -27.41
C GLN A 177 -7.17 0.90 -26.69
N ASP A 178 -7.40 2.08 -26.13
CA ASP A 178 -8.63 2.46 -25.42
C ASP A 178 -8.89 1.72 -24.09
N CYS A 179 -8.02 0.78 -23.68
CA CYS A 179 -8.07 0.20 -22.34
C CYS A 179 -7.52 1.18 -21.29
N CYS A 180 -7.77 0.91 -20.00
CA CYS A 180 -7.21 1.70 -18.93
C CYS A 180 -5.83 1.16 -18.51
N VAL A 181 -4.83 2.04 -18.42
CA VAL A 181 -3.45 1.77 -18.00
C VAL A 181 -3.02 2.74 -16.90
N GLU A 182 -1.97 2.39 -16.16
CA GLU A 182 -1.40 3.14 -15.03
C GLU A 182 0.12 3.29 -15.12
#